data_AF-A0AA45U2P3-F1
#
_entry.id   AF-A0AA45U2P3-F1
#
_cell.length_a   1.000
_cell.length_b   1.000
_cell.length_c   1.000
_cell.angle_alpha   90.00
_cell.angle_beta   90.00
_cell.angle_gamma   90.00
#
_symmetry.space_group_name_H-M   'P 1'
#
loop_
_entity.id
_entity.type
_entity.pdbx_description
1 polymer ?
#
loop_
_entity_poly.entity_id
_entity_poly.type
_entity_poly.pdbx_seq_one_letter_code
_entity_poly.pdbx_strand_id
1 'polypeptide(L)'
;MNAPRKWSPVAIVLVLSLGCTTTRGGVGLRSDGTPKPEDCPEDALNTMRILRLRVGDGANVALDINQDDVSPITLYDGPVESLLISSLGPLETTTRLYGRVWTGGPQVVVRYYEAHPPDGDKVPICAVARLSKGQLRKRPDSKPGTAILEFSSAGVDIVESYR
;
A
#
# COMPACT_ATOMS: atom_id res chain seq x y z
N MET A 1 69.81 -21.68 -28.96
CA MET A 1 69.36 -21.55 -27.55
C MET A 1 69.56 -20.10 -27.15
N ASN A 2 68.49 -19.32 -26.98
CA ASN A 2 68.49 -18.00 -26.35
C ASN A 2 67.05 -17.66 -25.95
N ALA A 3 66.85 -17.40 -24.67
CA ALA A 3 65.66 -16.81 -24.05
C ALA A 3 66.18 -15.88 -22.93
N PRO A 4 65.37 -14.99 -22.32
CA PRO A 4 64.17 -14.29 -22.81
C PRO A 4 64.30 -12.77 -22.56
N ARG A 5 63.43 -11.94 -23.16
CA ARG A 5 63.19 -10.58 -22.65
C ARG A 5 61.69 -10.36 -22.48
N LYS A 6 61.31 -10.36 -21.21
CA LYS A 6 59.99 -10.08 -20.65
C LYS A 6 59.50 -8.71 -21.11
N TRP A 7 58.22 -8.60 -21.47
CA TRP A 7 57.43 -7.37 -21.33
C TRP A 7 56.03 -7.74 -20.84
N SER A 8 55.69 -7.20 -19.67
CA SER A 8 54.36 -7.22 -19.08
C SER A 8 53.81 -5.80 -19.18
N PRO A 9 52.60 -5.60 -19.73
CA PRO A 9 51.78 -4.46 -19.38
C PRO A 9 50.59 -4.95 -18.56
N VAL A 10 50.50 -4.39 -17.35
CA VAL A 10 49.35 -4.49 -16.46
C VAL A 10 48.15 -3.82 -17.15
N ALA A 11 47.10 -4.58 -17.41
CA ALA A 11 45.82 -4.03 -17.86
C ALA A 11 44.90 -3.86 -16.64
N ILE A 12 44.92 -2.67 -16.04
CA ILE A 12 43.87 -2.19 -15.13
C ILE A 12 42.76 -1.63 -16.03
N VAL A 13 41.59 -2.27 -16.03
CA VAL A 13 40.38 -1.70 -16.64
C VAL A 13 39.32 -1.55 -15.56
N LEU A 14 38.82 -0.32 -15.48
CA LEU A 14 37.99 0.24 -14.44
C LEU A 14 36.66 -0.52 -14.25
N VAL A 15 36.33 -0.70 -12.98
CA VAL A 15 34.98 -0.96 -12.47
C VAL A 15 34.07 0.18 -12.92
N LEU A 16 33.19 -0.08 -13.89
CA LEU A 16 32.04 0.79 -14.15
C LEU A 16 30.92 0.37 -13.21
N SER A 17 30.66 1.24 -12.25
CA SER A 17 29.56 1.22 -11.32
C SER A 17 28.22 1.01 -12.05
N LEU A 18 27.62 -0.17 -11.89
CA LEU A 18 26.17 -0.31 -12.04
C LEU A 18 25.52 0.47 -10.88
N GLY A 19 25.41 1.78 -11.09
CA GLY A 19 24.45 2.60 -10.37
C GLY A 19 23.06 2.13 -10.79
N CYS A 20 22.53 1.12 -10.10
CA CYS A 20 21.09 0.98 -10.01
C CYS A 20 20.59 2.26 -9.36
N THR A 21 20.02 3.13 -10.19
CA THR A 21 19.12 4.18 -9.78
C THR A 21 18.23 3.63 -8.67
N THR A 22 18.21 4.32 -7.53
CA THR A 22 17.28 4.07 -6.45
C THR A 22 15.88 3.99 -7.06
N THR A 23 15.33 2.77 -7.10
CA THR A 23 13.91 2.58 -7.36
C THR A 23 13.20 3.40 -6.29
N ARG A 24 12.37 4.36 -6.71
CA ARG A 24 11.33 4.92 -5.82
C ARG A 24 10.65 3.71 -5.17
N GLY A 25 10.81 3.62 -3.85
CA GLY A 25 10.72 2.38 -3.08
C GLY A 25 9.41 1.64 -3.30
N GLY A 26 9.50 0.42 -3.84
CA GLY A 26 8.40 -0.52 -3.79
C GLY A 26 8.25 -1.07 -2.37
N VAL A 27 7.01 -1.19 -1.90
CA VAL A 27 6.70 -1.86 -0.63
C VAL A 27 7.28 -3.29 -0.67
N GLY A 28 8.20 -3.59 0.24
CA GLY A 28 8.80 -4.93 0.30
C GLY A 28 7.74 -5.99 0.61
N LEU A 29 7.79 -7.16 -0.03
CA LEU A 29 6.82 -8.24 0.20
C LEU A 29 7.43 -9.39 1.01
N ARG A 30 6.58 -10.07 1.80
CA ARG A 30 6.88 -11.37 2.40
C ARG A 30 6.77 -12.47 1.33
N SER A 31 7.17 -13.70 1.68
CA SER A 31 7.11 -14.84 0.77
C SER A 31 5.69 -15.24 0.35
N ASP A 32 4.68 -14.87 1.14
CA ASP A 32 3.26 -15.08 0.84
C ASP A 32 2.64 -13.95 0.01
N GLY A 33 3.43 -12.96 -0.42
CA GLY A 33 2.96 -11.82 -1.20
C GLY A 33 2.31 -10.69 -0.37
N THR A 34 2.23 -10.82 0.96
CA THR A 34 1.76 -9.73 1.83
C THR A 34 2.84 -8.65 2.00
N PRO A 35 2.47 -7.37 2.20
CA PRO A 35 3.45 -6.30 2.35
C PRO A 35 4.14 -6.36 3.73
N LYS A 36 5.45 -6.17 3.75
CA LYS A 36 6.28 -6.03 4.96
C LYS A 36 5.91 -4.76 5.74
N PRO A 37 6.32 -4.67 7.02
CA PRO A 37 6.19 -3.44 7.78
C PRO A 37 6.91 -2.28 7.09
N GLU A 38 6.35 -1.08 7.22
CA GLU A 38 6.87 0.15 6.63
C GLU A 38 6.46 1.33 7.51
N ASP A 39 7.38 2.25 7.77
CA ASP A 39 7.06 3.45 8.55
C ASP A 39 6.21 4.42 7.72
N CYS A 40 5.29 5.12 8.39
CA CYS A 40 4.54 6.17 7.71
C CYS A 40 5.50 7.33 7.34
N PRO A 41 5.45 7.83 6.10
CA PRO A 41 6.26 8.98 5.69
C PRO A 41 6.07 10.20 6.61
N GLU A 42 7.14 10.98 6.80
CA GLU A 42 7.14 12.11 7.73
C GLU A 42 6.13 13.20 7.33
N ASP A 43 5.97 13.45 6.03
CA ASP A 43 4.99 14.37 5.46
C ASP A 43 3.54 13.92 5.74
N ALA A 44 3.25 12.62 5.63
CA ALA A 44 1.97 12.04 6.04
C ALA A 44 1.74 12.20 7.55
N LEU A 45 2.72 11.88 8.40
CA LEU A 45 2.62 12.07 9.86
C LEU A 45 2.37 13.54 10.23
N ASN A 46 3.05 14.48 9.58
CA ASN A 46 2.85 15.92 9.78
C ASN A 46 1.46 16.37 9.35
N THR A 47 0.99 15.89 8.20
CA THR A 47 -0.34 16.20 7.67
C THR A 47 -1.44 15.66 8.57
N MET A 48 -1.34 14.40 9.00
CA MET A 48 -2.26 13.79 9.96
C MET A 48 -2.31 14.58 11.27
N ARG A 49 -1.17 15.07 11.78
CA ARG A 49 -1.13 15.92 12.98
C ARG A 49 -1.88 17.24 12.80
N ILE A 50 -1.68 17.92 11.66
CA ILE A 50 -2.36 19.18 11.33
C ILE A 50 -3.87 18.97 11.24
N LEU A 51 -4.29 17.90 10.57
CA LEU A 51 -5.69 17.51 10.42
C LEU A 51 -6.28 16.86 11.69
N ARG A 52 -5.47 16.67 12.74
CA ARG A 52 -5.85 15.99 13.99
C ARG A 52 -6.35 14.55 13.77
N LEU A 53 -5.88 13.87 12.74
CA LEU A 53 -6.05 12.44 12.50
C LEU A 53 -5.09 11.67 13.43
N ARG A 54 -5.61 11.05 14.49
CA ARG A 54 -4.83 10.35 15.51
C ARG A 54 -4.76 8.86 15.19
N VAL A 55 -3.70 8.20 15.62
CA VAL A 55 -3.58 6.74 15.52
C VAL A 55 -4.76 6.07 16.21
N GLY A 56 -5.44 5.18 15.49
CA GLY A 56 -6.65 4.51 15.96
C GLY A 56 -7.95 5.28 15.74
N ASP A 57 -7.90 6.52 15.23
CA ASP A 57 -9.11 7.14 14.67
C ASP A 57 -9.56 6.28 13.49
N GLY A 58 -10.86 5.97 13.47
CA GLY A 58 -11.42 5.03 12.51
C GLY A 58 -12.75 5.48 11.93
N ALA A 59 -13.05 4.96 10.75
CA ALA A 59 -14.29 5.20 10.00
C ALA A 59 -14.67 3.94 9.23
N ASN A 60 -15.80 3.98 8.52
CA ASN A 60 -16.19 2.97 7.57
C ASN A 60 -15.84 3.40 6.15
N VAL A 61 -15.41 2.45 5.34
CA VAL A 61 -15.01 2.65 3.95
C VAL A 61 -15.68 1.61 3.05
N ALA A 62 -16.11 2.02 1.86
CA ALA A 62 -16.35 1.12 0.74
C ALA A 62 -15.00 0.78 0.09
N LEU A 63 -14.64 -0.51 0.08
CA LEU A 63 -13.31 -1.01 -0.28
C LEU A 63 -12.90 -0.71 -1.73
N ASP A 64 -13.85 -0.72 -2.66
CA ASP A 64 -13.63 -0.30 -4.05
C ASP A 64 -14.85 0.50 -4.48
N ILE A 65 -14.65 1.77 -4.84
CA ILE A 65 -15.72 2.68 -5.25
C ILE A 65 -16.53 2.15 -6.45
N ASN A 66 -15.93 1.32 -7.30
CA ASN A 66 -16.60 0.74 -8.47
C ASN A 66 -17.46 -0.48 -8.13
N GLN A 67 -17.43 -0.94 -6.88
CA GLN A 67 -18.14 -2.12 -6.39
C GLN A 67 -18.84 -1.84 -5.05
N ASP A 68 -19.25 -0.59 -4.82
CA ASP A 68 -19.98 -0.20 -3.61
C ASP A 68 -21.39 -0.82 -3.58
N ASP A 69 -21.85 -1.15 -2.37
CA ASP A 69 -23.14 -1.82 -2.09
C ASP A 69 -23.40 -3.13 -2.89
N VAL A 70 -22.33 -3.80 -3.33
CA VAL A 70 -22.38 -5.12 -3.98
C VAL A 70 -21.82 -6.18 -3.04
N SER A 71 -22.42 -7.38 -3.08
CA SER A 71 -21.97 -8.54 -2.31
C SER A 71 -22.18 -9.83 -3.11
N PRO A 72 -21.13 -10.65 -3.32
CA PRO A 72 -19.74 -10.43 -2.93
C PRO A 72 -19.03 -9.41 -3.84
N ILE A 73 -17.91 -8.84 -3.37
CA ILE A 73 -16.99 -8.05 -4.22
C ILE A 73 -15.76 -8.85 -4.60
N THR A 74 -15.08 -8.43 -5.67
CA THR A 74 -13.75 -8.94 -6.04
C THR A 74 -12.72 -7.81 -6.00
N LEU A 75 -11.79 -7.88 -5.05
CA LEU A 75 -10.62 -7.00 -5.04
C LEU A 75 -9.51 -7.59 -5.92
N TYR A 76 -8.75 -6.70 -6.56
CA TYR A 76 -7.62 -7.05 -7.41
C TYR A 76 -6.33 -6.55 -6.79
N ASP A 77 -5.25 -7.32 -6.93
CA ASP A 77 -3.91 -6.85 -6.55
C ASP A 77 -3.55 -5.57 -7.29
N GLY A 78 -3.11 -4.55 -6.55
CA GLY A 78 -2.68 -3.28 -7.14
C GLY A 78 -3.40 -2.06 -6.56
N PRO A 79 -3.39 -0.93 -7.29
CA PRO A 79 -4.02 0.31 -6.85
C PRO A 79 -5.51 0.13 -6.60
N VAL A 80 -6.03 0.81 -5.59
CA VAL A 80 -7.47 0.87 -5.29
C VAL A 80 -7.89 2.29 -4.94
N GLU A 81 -9.10 2.65 -5.34
CA GLU A 81 -9.81 3.84 -4.89
C GLU A 81 -11.00 3.39 -4.04
N SER A 82 -10.98 3.78 -2.78
CA SER A 82 -12.02 3.49 -1.80
C SER A 82 -12.76 4.78 -1.44
N LEU A 83 -13.93 4.66 -0.83
CA LEU A 83 -14.77 5.81 -0.47
C LEU A 83 -15.11 5.79 1.02
N LEU A 84 -14.86 6.88 1.73
CA LEU A 84 -15.38 7.02 3.10
C LEU A 84 -16.91 7.09 3.08
N ILE A 85 -17.54 6.16 3.80
CA ILE A 85 -19.00 6.13 3.99
C ILE A 85 -19.42 6.62 5.39
N SER A 86 -18.44 6.93 6.25
CA SER A 86 -18.59 7.74 7.45
C SER A 86 -17.38 8.66 7.60
N SER A 87 -17.52 9.78 8.31
CA SER A 87 -16.42 10.73 8.51
C SER A 87 -15.25 10.13 9.29
N LEU A 88 -14.02 10.53 8.94
CA LEU A 88 -12.77 10.22 9.62
C LEU A 88 -12.10 11.53 10.08
N GLY A 89 -12.35 11.93 11.33
CA GLY A 89 -11.91 13.25 11.81
C GLY A 89 -12.52 14.38 10.95
N PRO A 90 -11.71 15.29 10.38
CA PRO A 90 -12.20 16.33 9.47
C PRO A 90 -12.48 15.84 8.04
N LEU A 91 -12.11 14.61 7.69
CA LEU A 91 -12.39 14.04 6.38
C LEU A 91 -13.85 13.57 6.37
N GLU A 92 -14.68 14.24 5.59
CA GLU A 92 -16.11 13.93 5.50
C GLU A 92 -16.40 12.67 4.69
N THR A 93 -17.66 12.20 4.76
CA THR A 93 -18.17 11.20 3.83
C THR A 93 -17.91 11.60 2.39
N THR A 94 -17.76 10.62 1.50
CA THR A 94 -17.40 10.79 0.08
C THR A 94 -15.96 11.25 -0.18
N THR A 95 -15.14 11.43 0.86
CA THR A 95 -13.68 11.50 0.72
C THR A 95 -13.16 10.21 0.07
N ARG A 96 -12.40 10.35 -1.02
CA ARG A 96 -11.76 9.24 -1.71
C ARG A 96 -10.46 8.87 -1.01
N LEU A 97 -10.21 7.59 -0.79
CA LEU A 97 -8.96 7.07 -0.27
C LEU A 97 -8.21 6.34 -1.38
N TYR A 98 -6.97 6.74 -1.64
CA TYR A 98 -6.11 6.11 -2.63
C TYR A 98 -5.13 5.18 -1.93
N GLY A 99 -5.08 3.94 -2.40
CA GLY A 99 -4.33 2.90 -1.73
C GLY A 99 -3.84 1.81 -2.66
N ARG A 100 -3.41 0.72 -2.03
CA ARG A 100 -3.01 -0.52 -2.70
C ARG A 100 -3.56 -1.72 -1.94
N VAL A 101 -3.97 -2.71 -2.70
CA VAL A 101 -4.44 -4.03 -2.26
C VAL A 101 -3.34 -5.05 -2.50
N TRP A 102 -3.19 -5.96 -1.53
CA TRP A 102 -2.44 -7.20 -1.65
C TRP A 102 -3.32 -8.39 -1.26
N THR A 103 -3.33 -9.40 -2.12
CA THR A 103 -4.17 -10.60 -2.06
C THR A 103 -3.36 -11.88 -1.94
N GLY A 104 -2.03 -11.84 -1.81
CA GLY A 104 -1.20 -13.04 -1.71
C GLY A 104 -1.55 -13.94 -0.52
N GLY A 105 -1.53 -13.38 0.70
CA GLY A 105 -1.83 -14.10 1.95
C GLY A 105 -3.33 -14.44 2.13
N PRO A 106 -3.71 -15.15 3.21
CA PRO A 106 -5.09 -15.59 3.43
C PRO A 106 -6.08 -14.44 3.72
N GLN A 107 -5.57 -13.31 4.18
CA GLN A 107 -6.32 -12.06 4.38
C GLN A 107 -5.83 -11.02 3.39
N VAL A 108 -6.78 -10.24 2.88
CA VAL A 108 -6.47 -9.06 2.08
C VAL A 108 -5.85 -8.00 2.97
N VAL A 109 -4.77 -7.39 2.49
CA VAL A 109 -4.20 -6.18 3.10
C VAL A 109 -4.50 -5.01 2.20
N VAL A 110 -5.05 -3.94 2.76
CA VAL A 110 -5.25 -2.66 2.06
C VAL A 110 -4.58 -1.56 2.86
N ARG A 111 -3.68 -0.81 2.20
CA ARG A 111 -3.02 0.37 2.75
C ARG A 111 -3.43 1.58 1.94
N TYR A 112 -3.81 2.66 2.61
CA TYR A 112 -4.18 3.94 2.02
C TYR A 112 -3.10 4.97 2.32
N TYR A 113 -2.69 5.69 1.28
CA TYR A 113 -1.57 6.62 1.31
C TYR A 113 -2.02 8.08 1.12
N GLU A 114 -3.18 8.29 0.51
CA GLU A 114 -3.73 9.63 0.27
C GLU A 114 -5.24 9.64 0.53
N ALA A 115 -5.74 10.76 1.02
CA ALA A 115 -7.16 11.09 1.06
C ALA A 115 -7.44 12.31 0.20
N HIS A 116 -8.60 12.34 -0.45
CA HIS A 116 -9.06 13.44 -1.27
C HIS A 116 -10.49 13.80 -0.89
N PRO A 117 -10.66 14.81 -0.01
CA PRO A 117 -11.96 15.36 0.28
C PRO A 117 -12.63 15.89 -1.01
N PRO A 118 -13.96 15.87 -1.12
CA PRO A 118 -14.67 16.30 -2.33
C PRO A 118 -14.28 17.69 -2.84
N ASP A 119 -14.11 18.65 -1.94
CA ASP A 119 -13.81 20.06 -2.23
C ASP A 119 -12.39 20.47 -1.79
N GLY A 120 -11.48 19.51 -1.56
CA GLY A 120 -10.16 19.76 -1.00
C GLY A 120 -9.02 19.21 -1.85
N ASP A 121 -7.79 19.57 -1.48
CA ASP A 121 -6.60 18.98 -2.08
C ASP A 121 -6.40 17.54 -1.59
N LYS A 122 -5.66 16.75 -2.39
CA LYS A 122 -5.15 15.46 -1.93
C LYS A 122 -4.17 15.67 -0.77
N VAL A 123 -4.38 14.95 0.32
CA VAL A 123 -3.56 14.99 1.52
C VAL A 123 -2.94 13.62 1.80
N PRO A 124 -1.63 13.54 2.10
CA PRO A 124 -1.01 12.27 2.44
C PRO A 124 -1.48 11.81 3.83
N ILE A 125 -1.79 10.52 3.93
CA ILE A 125 -2.21 9.86 5.17
C ILE A 125 -1.57 8.48 5.26
N CYS A 126 -1.65 7.85 6.43
CA CYS A 126 -1.41 6.42 6.56
C CYS A 126 -2.62 5.79 7.23
N ALA A 127 -3.34 4.96 6.48
CA ALA A 127 -4.47 4.23 7.00
C ALA A 127 -4.49 2.81 6.46
N VAL A 128 -5.17 1.92 7.18
CA VAL A 128 -5.34 0.53 6.75
C VAL A 128 -6.79 0.13 6.84
N ALA A 129 -7.27 -0.63 5.86
CA ALA A 129 -8.56 -1.28 6.02
C ALA A 129 -8.40 -2.39 7.07
N ARG A 130 -9.29 -2.39 8.07
CA ARG A 130 -9.39 -3.45 9.08
C ARG A 130 -10.83 -3.93 9.16
N LEU A 131 -11.00 -5.16 9.65
CA LEU A 131 -12.28 -5.65 10.17
C LEU A 131 -13.47 -5.40 9.23
N SER A 132 -13.62 -6.23 8.19
CA SER A 132 -14.95 -6.47 7.60
C SER A 132 -15.68 -7.59 8.34
N LYS A 133 -16.97 -7.79 8.09
CA LYS A 133 -17.66 -9.03 8.49
C LYS A 133 -16.95 -10.21 7.78
N GLY A 134 -16.16 -11.00 8.51
CA GLY A 134 -15.23 -11.99 7.91
C GLY A 134 -13.75 -11.59 7.89
N GLN A 135 -13.40 -10.47 8.52
CA GLN A 135 -12.02 -10.04 8.82
C GLN A 135 -11.12 -9.91 7.58
N LEU A 136 -11.68 -9.44 6.45
CA LEU A 136 -11.00 -9.36 5.16
C LEU A 136 -10.39 -10.70 4.69
N ARG A 137 -10.90 -11.82 5.20
CA ARG A 137 -10.46 -13.14 4.76
C ARG A 137 -11.04 -13.44 3.39
N LYS A 138 -10.16 -13.81 2.46
CA LYS A 138 -10.53 -14.20 1.10
C LYS A 138 -11.36 -15.47 1.15
N ARG A 139 -12.35 -15.59 0.27
CA ARG A 139 -13.00 -16.89 0.05
C ARG A 139 -12.04 -17.89 -0.60
N PRO A 140 -12.19 -19.21 -0.34
CA PRO A 140 -11.29 -20.24 -0.90
C PRO A 140 -11.26 -20.32 -2.42
N ASP A 141 -12.32 -19.86 -3.10
CA ASP A 141 -12.46 -19.82 -4.56
C ASP A 141 -11.81 -18.58 -5.21
N SER A 142 -11.13 -17.73 -4.44
CA SER A 142 -10.38 -16.59 -4.96
C SER A 142 -9.21 -17.06 -5.83
N LYS A 143 -9.07 -16.46 -7.03
CA LYS A 143 -7.97 -16.76 -7.96
C LYS A 143 -6.70 -15.98 -7.58
N PRO A 144 -5.50 -16.43 -7.99
CA PRO A 144 -4.27 -15.64 -7.82
C PRO A 144 -4.42 -14.20 -8.33
N GLY A 145 -3.95 -13.22 -7.55
CA GLY A 145 -4.08 -11.79 -7.85
C GLY A 145 -5.46 -11.19 -7.57
N THR A 146 -6.38 -11.97 -6.99
CA THR A 146 -7.73 -11.52 -6.64
C THR A 146 -8.13 -12.00 -5.25
N ALA A 147 -9.12 -11.32 -4.68
CA ALA A 147 -9.76 -11.71 -3.43
C ALA A 147 -11.26 -11.49 -3.52
N ILE A 148 -12.02 -12.58 -3.41
CA ILE A 148 -13.47 -12.49 -3.26
C ILE A 148 -13.78 -12.28 -1.78
N LEU A 149 -14.42 -11.17 -1.46
CA LEU A 149 -14.87 -10.82 -0.11
C LEU A 149 -16.39 -10.76 -0.08
N GLU A 150 -16.97 -11.23 1.02
CA GLU A 150 -18.42 -11.25 1.21
C GLU A 150 -19.01 -9.84 1.37
N PHE A 151 -18.22 -8.85 1.80
CA PHE A 151 -18.74 -7.50 2.05
C PHE A 151 -17.89 -6.46 1.34
N SER A 152 -18.56 -5.48 0.73
CA SER A 152 -17.94 -4.33 0.05
C SER A 152 -17.36 -3.30 1.00
N SER A 153 -17.71 -3.34 2.29
CA SER A 153 -17.28 -2.37 3.29
C SER A 153 -16.39 -2.96 4.38
N ALA A 154 -15.55 -2.10 4.95
CA ALA A 154 -14.67 -2.41 6.07
C ALA A 154 -14.51 -1.19 6.99
N GLY A 155 -13.96 -1.41 8.17
CA GLY A 155 -13.35 -0.33 8.94
C GLY A 155 -12.07 0.15 8.26
N VAL A 156 -11.73 1.42 8.48
CA VAL A 156 -10.43 1.98 8.14
C VAL A 156 -9.89 2.72 9.34
N ASP A 157 -8.62 2.49 9.69
CA ASP A 157 -7.98 3.10 10.86
C ASP A 157 -6.71 3.83 10.47
N ILE A 158 -6.49 5.01 11.07
CA ILE A 158 -5.24 5.77 10.97
C ILE A 158 -4.12 5.04 11.71
N VAL A 159 -2.94 4.97 11.10
CA VAL A 159 -1.76 4.32 11.67
C VAL A 159 -0.53 5.22 11.56
N GLU A 160 0.39 5.11 12.53
CA GLU A 160 1.70 5.75 12.47
C GLU A 160 2.72 4.96 11.65
N SER A 161 2.37 3.73 11.28
CA SER A 161 3.19 2.83 10.48
C SER A 161 2.38 1.60 10.08
N TYR A 162 2.77 0.99 8.99
CA TYR A 162 2.21 -0.26 8.51
C TYR A 162 2.95 -1.44 9.16
N ARG A 163 2.20 -2.42 9.65
CA ARG A 163 2.73 -3.64 10.28
C ARG A 163 2.56 -4.87 9.37
#